data_AF-A0A2Z6PDZ1-F1
#
_entry.id   AF-A0A2Z6PDZ1-F1
#
_cell.length_a   1.000
_cell.length_b   1.000
_cell.length_c   1.000
_cell.angle_alpha   90.00
_cell.angle_beta   90.00
_cell.angle_gamma   90.00
#
_symmetry.space_group_name_H-M   'P 1'
#
loop_
_entity.id
_entity.type
_entity.pdbx_description
1 polymer ?
#
loop_
_entity_poly.entity_id
_entity_poly.type
_entity_poly.pdbx_seq_one_letter_code
_entity_poly.pdbx_strand_id
1 'polypeptide(L)'
;MSTTRHFHFINYYNHVGKYIITSCPLLCVSTVVSTNDIKQLGYSSYKDGYRHRDAIVGSYNGILCLAQVYYNVSFVLLWNPSIRKVKKLPCLKDPCYISKNTFGFGYNFVTDNYKVVAILTYDVRDSDGDVVCKTVVKVNTLGTNLWKNILEFPFGSSPEHGSGIFVSGTINWLASKPWRGRSCFIISFDLGKESYQKVLHLIIERKM
;
A
#
# COMPACT_ATOMS: atom_id res chain seq x y z
N MET A 1 -19.38 -6.10 24.23
CA MET A 1 -18.33 -6.00 23.20
C MET A 1 -17.01 -6.41 23.84
N SER A 2 -16.26 -7.34 23.22
CA SER A 2 -14.95 -7.76 23.76
C SER A 2 -13.92 -6.64 23.63
N THR A 3 -13.23 -6.31 24.72
CA THR A 3 -12.18 -5.28 24.80
C THR A 3 -10.77 -5.85 24.53
N THR A 4 -10.68 -7.13 24.16
CA THR A 4 -9.39 -7.82 23.98
C THR A 4 -8.69 -7.32 22.71
N ARG A 5 -7.67 -6.48 22.92
CA ARG A 5 -6.77 -6.04 21.86
C ARG A 5 -5.75 -7.16 21.58
N HIS A 6 -5.43 -7.36 20.30
CA HIS A 6 -4.49 -8.39 19.85
C HIS A 6 -3.32 -7.75 19.09
N PHE A 7 -2.12 -8.28 19.27
CA PHE A 7 -1.01 -8.06 18.35
C PHE A 7 -1.11 -9.06 17.20
N HIS A 8 -0.96 -8.56 15.98
CA HIS A 8 -0.88 -9.37 14.78
C HIS A 8 0.53 -9.26 14.20
N PHE A 9 1.28 -10.35 14.23
CA PHE A 9 2.58 -10.44 13.58
C PHE A 9 2.39 -11.04 12.19
N ILE A 10 3.10 -10.47 11.22
CA ILE A 10 3.02 -10.92 9.83
C ILE A 10 4.40 -11.42 9.43
N ASN A 11 4.51 -12.73 9.21
CA ASN A 11 5.75 -13.38 8.79
C ASN A 11 5.67 -13.72 7.30
N TYR A 12 6.68 -13.32 6.53
CA TYR A 12 6.79 -13.66 5.11
C TYR A 12 7.78 -14.80 4.92
N TYR A 13 7.34 -15.88 4.26
CA TYR A 13 8.18 -17.04 3.96
C TYR A 13 8.48 -17.10 2.46
N ASN A 14 9.70 -16.70 2.08
CA ASN A 14 10.19 -16.62 0.70
C ASN A 14 10.00 -17.92 -0.09
N HIS A 15 10.19 -19.08 0.55
CA HIS A 15 10.11 -20.39 -0.12
C HIS A 15 8.69 -20.79 -0.55
N VAL A 16 7.65 -20.22 0.08
CA VAL A 16 6.25 -20.62 -0.14
C VAL A 16 5.41 -19.46 -0.70
N GLY A 17 5.98 -18.25 -0.80
CA GLY A 17 5.27 -17.06 -1.24
C GLY A 17 4.03 -16.79 -0.38
N LYS A 18 4.14 -16.98 0.94
CA LYS A 18 3.00 -16.95 1.85
C LYS A 18 3.24 -16.00 3.02
N TYR A 19 2.22 -15.19 3.33
CA TYR A 19 2.13 -14.45 4.58
C TYR A 19 1.41 -15.29 5.61
N ILE A 20 2.04 -15.46 6.75
CA ILE A 20 1.43 -16.08 7.92
C ILE A 20 1.16 -14.97 8.92
N ILE A 21 -0.11 -14.81 9.30
CA ILE A 21 -0.47 -13.91 10.40
C ILE A 21 -0.62 -14.73 11.66
N THR A 22 0.23 -14.44 12.64
CA THR A 22 0.12 -14.97 13.99
C THR A 22 -0.49 -13.89 14.88
N SER A 23 -1.45 -14.26 15.71
CA SER A 23 -2.13 -13.33 16.60
C SER A 23 -1.91 -13.74 18.05
N CYS A 24 -1.58 -12.79 18.93
CA CYS A 24 -1.58 -13.01 20.37
C CYS A 24 -2.32 -11.87 21.10
N PRO A 25 -2.98 -12.14 22.24
CA PRO A 25 -3.54 -11.09 23.09
C PRO A 25 -2.47 -10.13 23.59
N LEU A 26 -2.81 -8.85 23.80
CA LEU A 26 -1.88 -7.83 24.29
C LEU A 26 -1.23 -8.18 25.65
N LEU A 27 -1.94 -8.95 26.47
CA LEU A 27 -1.47 -9.44 27.78
C LEU A 27 -0.35 -10.50 27.67
N CYS A 28 -0.12 -11.09 26.49
CA CYS A 28 0.91 -12.12 26.29
C CYS A 28 2.31 -11.56 25.99
N VAL A 29 2.49 -10.25 25.87
CA VAL A 29 3.81 -9.65 25.58
C VAL A 29 4.65 -9.46 26.86
N SER A 30 4.05 -9.50 28.05
CA SER A 30 4.73 -9.29 29.34
C SER A 30 5.15 -10.59 30.05
N THR A 31 4.79 -11.76 29.54
CA THR A 31 5.11 -13.06 30.15
C THR A 31 5.72 -13.98 29.10
N VAL A 32 6.73 -14.77 29.51
CA VAL A 32 7.45 -15.73 28.66
C VAL A 32 6.45 -16.55 27.84
N VAL A 33 6.47 -16.37 26.52
CA VAL A 33 5.44 -16.89 25.61
C VAL A 33 5.51 -18.41 25.54
N SER A 34 4.47 -19.08 26.03
CA SER A 34 4.20 -20.47 25.67
C SER A 34 3.58 -20.50 24.26
N THR A 35 4.11 -21.37 23.40
CA THR A 35 3.75 -21.52 21.98
C THR A 35 2.29 -21.89 21.70
N ASN A 36 1.49 -22.15 22.73
CA ASN A 36 0.14 -22.70 22.62
C ASN A 36 -0.97 -21.64 22.42
N ASP A 37 -0.69 -20.35 22.67
CA ASP A 37 -1.70 -19.27 22.53
C ASP A 37 -1.68 -18.57 21.16
N ILE A 38 -0.84 -19.02 20.24
CA ILE A 38 -0.69 -18.43 18.91
C ILE A 38 -1.76 -19.00 17.97
N LYS A 39 -2.79 -18.22 17.67
CA LYS A 39 -3.73 -18.56 16.59
C LYS A 39 -3.13 -18.15 15.25
N GLN A 40 -2.79 -19.14 14.44
CA GLN A 40 -2.37 -18.94 13.06
C GLN A 40 -3.60 -18.66 12.20
N LEU A 41 -3.72 -17.44 11.70
CA LEU A 41 -4.70 -17.08 10.69
C LEU A 41 -3.99 -17.19 9.33
N GLY A 42 -4.20 -18.31 8.67
CA GLY A 42 -3.63 -18.55 7.35
C GLY A 42 -4.35 -17.70 6.30
N TYR A 43 -3.67 -16.73 5.73
CA TYR A 43 -4.02 -16.20 4.41
C TYR A 43 -3.26 -17.03 3.37
N SER A 44 -3.99 -17.69 2.48
CA SER A 44 -3.39 -18.41 1.35
C SER A 44 -3.33 -17.44 0.18
N SER A 45 -2.12 -17.00 -0.19
CA SER A 45 -1.90 -16.27 -1.44
C SER A 45 -2.49 -17.08 -2.60
N TYR A 46 -3.16 -16.39 -3.54
CA TYR A 46 -3.79 -17.04 -4.70
C TYR A 46 -2.70 -17.68 -5.58
N LYS A 47 -2.57 -19.00 -5.48
CA LYS A 47 -1.58 -19.79 -6.24
C LYS A 47 -2.07 -20.00 -7.67
N ASP A 48 -1.85 -19.01 -8.53
CA ASP A 48 -2.17 -19.12 -9.97
C ASP A 48 -0.94 -19.55 -10.82
N GLY A 49 0.09 -20.13 -10.21
CA GLY A 49 1.31 -20.57 -10.91
C GLY A 49 2.22 -19.44 -11.46
N TYR A 50 1.72 -18.21 -11.57
CA TYR A 50 2.49 -17.05 -12.01
C TYR A 50 3.33 -16.44 -10.88
N ARG A 51 4.55 -15.98 -11.23
CA ARG A 51 5.39 -15.16 -10.34
C ARG A 51 4.64 -13.87 -10.01
N HIS A 52 4.42 -13.63 -8.73
CA HIS A 52 3.82 -12.41 -8.21
C HIS A 52 4.62 -11.90 -7.03
N ARG A 53 4.58 -10.58 -6.84
CA ARG A 53 5.04 -9.94 -5.61
C ARG A 53 3.83 -9.67 -4.75
N ASP A 54 3.78 -10.32 -3.61
CA ASP A 54 2.88 -9.90 -2.54
C ASP A 54 3.54 -8.77 -1.75
N ALA A 55 2.75 -7.80 -1.31
CA ALA A 55 3.19 -6.68 -0.50
C ALA A 55 2.14 -6.30 0.54
N ILE A 56 2.60 -6.05 1.76
CA ILE A 56 1.79 -5.33 2.75
C ILE A 56 1.80 -3.86 2.33
N VAL A 57 0.62 -3.33 2.02
CA VAL A 57 0.47 -1.92 1.64
C VAL A 57 0.47 -1.04 2.89
N GLY A 58 -0.24 -1.47 3.92
CA GLY A 58 -0.35 -0.76 5.18
C GLY A 58 -1.45 -1.34 6.05
N SER A 59 -1.67 -0.71 7.20
CA SER A 59 -2.73 -1.08 8.13
C SER A 59 -3.32 0.15 8.81
N TYR A 60 -4.60 0.06 9.18
CA TYR A 60 -5.28 1.09 9.96
C TYR A 60 -6.52 0.48 10.64
N ASN A 61 -6.75 0.80 11.92
CA ASN A 61 -7.91 0.35 12.70
C ASN A 61 -8.20 -1.17 12.60
N GLY A 62 -7.14 -1.99 12.62
CA GLY A 62 -7.26 -3.46 12.56
C GLY A 62 -7.52 -4.02 11.16
N ILE A 63 -7.62 -3.18 10.13
CA ILE A 63 -7.67 -3.60 8.73
C ILE A 63 -6.26 -3.59 8.16
N LEU A 64 -5.88 -4.70 7.55
CA LEU A 64 -4.68 -4.89 6.77
C LEU A 64 -5.00 -4.74 5.29
N CYS A 65 -4.19 -3.96 4.57
CA CYS A 65 -4.25 -3.88 3.12
C CYS A 65 -3.08 -4.66 2.51
N LEU A 66 -3.40 -5.64 1.68
CA LEU A 66 -2.45 -6.50 0.99
C LEU A 66 -2.62 -6.29 -0.52
N ALA A 67 -1.49 -6.21 -1.24
CA ALA A 67 -1.47 -6.16 -2.69
C ALA A 67 -0.74 -7.37 -3.24
N GLN A 68 -1.30 -7.97 -4.29
CA GLN A 68 -0.69 -9.05 -5.06
C GLN A 68 -0.45 -8.52 -6.47
N VAL A 69 0.81 -8.38 -6.86
CA VAL A 69 1.22 -7.75 -8.11
C VAL A 69 1.75 -8.81 -9.07
N TYR A 70 1.04 -9.00 -10.17
CA TYR A 70 1.43 -9.78 -11.34
C TYR A 70 1.83 -8.83 -12.48
N TYR A 71 2.45 -9.35 -13.55
CA TYR A 71 2.98 -8.53 -14.66
C TYR A 71 2.00 -7.47 -15.18
N ASN A 72 0.74 -7.84 -15.46
CA ASN A 72 -0.27 -6.92 -16.05
C ASN A 72 -1.52 -6.76 -15.18
N VAL A 73 -1.53 -7.37 -14.00
CA VAL A 73 -2.71 -7.46 -13.16
C VAL A 73 -2.31 -7.31 -11.70
N SER A 74 -3.03 -6.48 -10.95
CA SER A 74 -2.88 -6.42 -9.50
C SER A 74 -4.19 -6.65 -8.79
N PHE A 75 -4.13 -7.35 -7.66
CA PHE A 75 -5.26 -7.56 -6.76
C PHE A 75 -4.97 -6.90 -5.42
N VAL A 76 -5.99 -6.25 -4.85
CA VAL A 76 -5.91 -5.68 -3.51
C VAL A 76 -6.94 -6.34 -2.61
N LEU A 77 -6.52 -6.65 -1.40
CA LEU A 77 -7.31 -7.31 -0.38
C LEU A 77 -7.27 -6.49 0.90
N LEU A 78 -8.46 -6.22 1.43
CA LEU A 78 -8.64 -5.62 2.74
C LEU A 78 -9.09 -6.70 3.69
N TRP A 79 -8.28 -6.97 4.71
CA TRP A 79 -8.52 -8.04 5.66
C TRP A 79 -8.60 -7.50 7.07
N ASN A 80 -9.68 -7.78 7.78
CA ASN A 80 -9.77 -7.63 9.23
C ASN A 80 -9.62 -9.01 9.89
N PRO A 81 -8.45 -9.32 10.48
CA PRO A 81 -8.20 -10.62 11.10
C PRO A 81 -9.08 -10.88 12.33
N SER A 82 -9.43 -9.84 13.09
CA SER A 82 -10.20 -9.96 14.34
C SER A 82 -11.62 -10.45 14.11
N ILE A 83 -12.26 -10.03 13.01
CA ILE A 83 -13.60 -10.48 12.61
C ILE A 83 -13.57 -11.50 11.47
N ARG A 84 -12.37 -11.92 11.03
CA ARG A 84 -12.13 -12.87 9.94
C ARG A 84 -12.84 -12.51 8.62
N LYS A 85 -13.01 -11.21 8.35
CA LYS A 85 -13.63 -10.73 7.09
C LYS A 85 -12.57 -10.26 6.12
N VAL A 86 -12.66 -10.74 4.89
CA VAL A 86 -11.81 -10.33 3.76
C VAL A 86 -12.70 -9.68 2.71
N LYS A 87 -12.27 -8.54 2.18
CA LYS A 87 -12.86 -7.89 1.00
C LYS A 87 -11.80 -7.82 -0.09
N LYS A 88 -12.08 -8.45 -1.22
CA LYS A 88 -11.31 -8.27 -2.46
C LYS A 88 -11.82 -7.03 -3.19
N LEU A 89 -10.90 -6.15 -3.56
CA LEU A 89 -11.20 -5.01 -4.41
C LEU A 89 -11.27 -5.43 -5.88
N PRO A 90 -11.91 -4.62 -6.75
CA PRO A 90 -11.94 -4.88 -8.18
C PRO A 90 -10.54 -5.08 -8.73
N CYS A 91 -10.43 -5.94 -9.74
CA CYS A 91 -9.17 -6.22 -10.40
C CYS A 91 -8.59 -4.95 -11.00
N LEU A 92 -7.33 -4.65 -10.70
CA LEU A 92 -6.61 -3.56 -11.31
C LEU A 92 -5.91 -4.11 -12.56
N LYS A 93 -6.58 -3.97 -13.70
CA LYS A 93 -6.00 -4.26 -15.02
C LYS A 93 -5.57 -2.94 -15.64
N ASP A 94 -4.39 -2.92 -16.24
CA ASP A 94 -3.98 -1.82 -17.10
C ASP A 94 -3.47 -2.40 -18.43
N PRO A 95 -3.85 -1.81 -19.59
CA PRO A 95 -3.45 -2.30 -20.91
C PRO A 95 -1.95 -2.14 -21.22
N CYS A 96 -1.21 -1.32 -20.49
CA CYS A 96 0.20 -1.03 -20.78
C CYS A 96 1.17 -1.97 -20.06
N TYR A 97 2.40 -2.06 -20.58
CA TYR A 97 3.49 -2.79 -19.94
C TYR A 97 3.94 -2.03 -18.68
N ILE A 98 3.29 -2.33 -17.56
CA ILE A 98 3.56 -1.68 -16.29
C ILE A 98 4.98 -2.08 -15.83
N SER A 99 5.85 -1.09 -15.64
CA SER A 99 7.20 -1.31 -15.11
C SER A 99 7.21 -1.40 -13.58
N LYS A 100 6.32 -0.67 -12.90
CA LYS A 100 6.24 -0.65 -11.43
C LYS A 100 4.84 -0.30 -10.92
N ASN A 101 4.42 -1.01 -9.88
CA ASN A 101 3.21 -0.70 -9.11
C ASN A 101 3.59 -0.32 -7.67
N THR A 102 3.07 0.80 -7.19
CA THR A 102 3.04 1.12 -5.75
C THR A 102 1.62 1.39 -5.31
N PHE A 103 1.37 1.12 -4.03
CA PHE A 103 0.07 1.27 -3.41
C PHE A 103 0.21 2.09 -2.14
N GLY A 104 -0.90 2.70 -1.74
CA GLY A 104 -1.07 3.28 -0.42
C GLY A 104 -2.44 2.92 0.12
N PHE A 105 -2.54 2.74 1.43
CA PHE A 105 -3.79 2.44 2.11
C PHE A 105 -3.98 3.37 3.29
N GLY A 106 -5.18 3.91 3.44
CA GLY A 106 -5.48 4.79 4.56
C GLY A 106 -6.97 5.01 4.74
N TYR A 107 -7.29 5.94 5.62
CA TYR A 107 -8.65 6.22 6.04
C TYR A 107 -8.95 7.70 5.91
N ASN A 108 -10.09 8.01 5.27
CA ASN A 108 -10.62 9.35 5.14
C ASN A 108 -11.58 9.63 6.29
N PHE A 109 -11.14 10.46 7.23
CA PHE A 109 -11.93 10.85 8.41
C PHE A 109 -13.22 11.59 8.07
N VAL A 110 -13.25 12.32 6.94
CA VAL A 110 -14.42 13.13 6.56
C VAL A 110 -15.57 12.25 6.07
N THR A 111 -15.26 11.22 5.28
CA THR A 111 -16.28 10.30 4.72
C THR A 111 -16.43 9.02 5.53
N ASP A 112 -15.73 8.88 6.66
CA ASP A 112 -15.66 7.66 7.46
C ASP A 112 -15.42 6.41 6.61
N ASN A 113 -14.40 6.44 5.75
CA ASN A 113 -14.19 5.34 4.80
C ASN A 113 -12.72 5.10 4.48
N TYR A 114 -12.41 3.84 4.16
CA TYR A 114 -11.09 3.40 3.77
C TYR A 114 -10.87 3.63 2.28
N LYS A 115 -9.66 4.05 1.93
CA LYS A 115 -9.25 4.24 0.54
C LYS A 115 -7.94 3.52 0.27
N VAL A 116 -7.83 2.99 -0.94
CA VAL A 116 -6.60 2.47 -1.52
C VAL A 116 -6.24 3.35 -2.72
N VAL A 117 -5.00 3.81 -2.75
CA VAL A 117 -4.41 4.52 -3.89
C VAL A 117 -3.45 3.56 -4.58
N ALA A 118 -3.59 3.39 -5.88
CA ALA A 118 -2.68 2.63 -6.72
C ALA A 118 -2.01 3.59 -7.70
N ILE A 119 -0.68 3.58 -7.75
CA ILE A 119 0.13 4.35 -8.69
C ILE A 119 0.83 3.34 -9.59
N LEU A 120 0.48 3.40 -10.88
CA LEU A 120 0.95 2.51 -11.92
C LEU A 120 1.93 3.29 -12.78
N THR A 121 3.16 2.81 -12.86
CA THR A 121 4.22 3.42 -13.64
C THR A 121 4.49 2.57 -14.87
N TYR A 122 4.62 3.23 -16.02
CA TYR A 122 4.95 2.59 -17.29
C TYR A 122 5.82 3.52 -18.12
N ASP A 123 6.65 2.92 -18.96
CA ASP A 123 7.59 3.64 -19.80
C ASP A 123 7.01 3.77 -21.21
N VAL A 124 7.09 4.97 -21.77
CA VAL A 124 6.69 5.27 -23.15
C VAL A 124 7.85 5.94 -23.89
N ARG A 125 7.95 5.72 -25.19
CA ARG A 125 8.85 6.52 -26.03
C ARG A 125 8.14 7.81 -26.43
N ASP A 126 8.82 8.93 -26.28
CA ASP A 126 8.35 10.20 -26.84
C ASP A 126 8.67 10.30 -28.35
N SER A 127 8.37 11.46 -28.94
CA SER A 127 8.59 11.73 -30.36
C SER A 127 10.06 11.69 -30.77
N ASP A 128 10.97 11.95 -29.82
CA ASP A 128 12.41 11.98 -30.06
C ASP A 128 13.05 10.60 -29.84
N GLY A 129 12.23 9.62 -29.41
CA GLY A 129 12.64 8.24 -29.16
C GLY A 129 13.14 7.98 -27.74
N ASP A 130 13.15 9.02 -26.90
CA ASP A 130 13.58 8.97 -25.51
C ASP A 130 12.55 8.26 -24.63
N VAL A 131 13.02 7.52 -23.63
CA VAL A 131 12.15 6.77 -22.72
C VAL A 131 11.68 7.67 -21.60
N VAL A 132 10.37 7.95 -21.58
CA VAL A 132 9.71 8.77 -20.57
C VAL A 132 8.85 7.91 -19.65
N CYS A 133 9.05 8.10 -18.36
CA CYS A 133 8.29 7.44 -17.29
C CYS A 133 6.96 8.18 -17.07
N LYS A 134 5.83 7.50 -17.28
CA LYS A 134 4.48 8.03 -17.02
C LYS A 134 3.83 7.34 -15.83
N THR A 135 2.84 8.00 -15.24
CA THR A 135 2.09 7.46 -14.10
C THR A 135 0.58 7.57 -14.31
N VAL A 136 -0.13 6.51 -13.97
CA VAL A 136 -1.59 6.50 -13.82
C VAL A 136 -1.91 6.28 -12.36
N VAL A 137 -2.70 7.17 -11.77
CA VAL A 137 -3.11 7.05 -10.37
C VAL A 137 -4.59 6.74 -10.29
N LYS A 138 -4.91 5.70 -9.53
CA LYS A 138 -6.26 5.20 -9.33
C LYS A 138 -6.58 5.13 -7.84
N VAL A 139 -7.81 5.48 -7.48
CA VAL A 139 -8.31 5.41 -6.11
C VAL A 139 -9.51 4.47 -6.06
N ASN A 140 -9.51 3.55 -5.10
CA ASN A 140 -10.70 2.79 -4.73
C ASN A 140 -11.11 3.14 -3.30
N THR A 141 -12.41 3.38 -3.12
CA THR A 141 -13.01 3.57 -1.80
C THR A 141 -13.72 2.29 -1.38
N LEU A 142 -13.52 1.83 -0.16
CA LEU A 142 -14.17 0.61 0.33
C LEU A 142 -15.70 0.73 0.23
N GLY A 143 -16.31 -0.32 -0.29
CA GLY A 143 -17.75 -0.36 -0.61
C GLY A 143 -18.06 -0.03 -2.07
N THR A 144 -17.14 0.61 -2.79
CA THR A 144 -17.25 0.81 -4.24
C THR A 144 -16.63 -0.34 -5.01
N ASN A 145 -17.21 -0.68 -6.16
CA ASN A 145 -16.72 -1.75 -7.04
C ASN A 145 -15.92 -1.22 -8.23
N LEU A 146 -15.38 0.00 -8.16
CA LEU A 146 -14.67 0.65 -9.27
C LEU A 146 -13.37 1.32 -8.80
N TRP A 147 -12.38 1.36 -9.69
CA TRP A 147 -11.20 2.20 -9.53
C TRP A 147 -11.44 3.52 -10.26
N LYS A 148 -11.40 4.64 -9.52
CA LYS A 148 -11.53 5.98 -10.07
C LYS A 148 -10.15 6.46 -10.52
N ASN A 149 -10.01 6.85 -11.79
CA ASN A 149 -8.81 7.56 -12.25
C ASN A 149 -8.79 8.96 -11.62
N ILE A 150 -7.62 9.36 -11.14
CA ILE A 150 -7.38 10.74 -10.71
C ILE A 150 -6.23 11.33 -11.55
N LEU A 151 -5.77 12.52 -11.17
CA LEU A 151 -4.64 13.17 -11.82
C LEU A 151 -3.37 12.32 -11.71
N GLU A 152 -2.50 12.46 -12.72
CA GLU A 152 -1.16 11.88 -12.73
C GLU A 152 -0.38 12.24 -11.46
N PHE A 153 0.62 11.43 -11.14
CA PHE A 153 1.48 11.71 -10.01
C PHE A 153 2.22 13.04 -10.25
N PRO A 154 2.20 13.96 -9.27
CA PRO A 154 2.47 15.36 -9.54
C PRO A 154 3.96 15.69 -9.70
N PHE A 155 4.23 16.94 -10.09
CA PHE A 155 5.56 17.56 -10.08
C PHE A 155 6.60 16.91 -11.02
N GLY A 156 6.15 16.18 -12.04
CA GLY A 156 7.03 15.49 -13.00
C GLY A 156 7.94 14.49 -12.30
N SER A 157 7.41 13.81 -11.30
CA SER A 157 8.13 12.89 -10.43
C SER A 157 7.46 11.52 -10.45
N SER A 158 8.11 10.54 -9.84
CA SER A 158 7.53 9.23 -9.59
C SER A 158 7.84 8.78 -8.16
N PRO A 159 6.98 7.95 -7.55
CA PRO A 159 7.27 7.41 -6.24
C PRO A 159 8.48 6.48 -6.31
N GLU A 160 9.34 6.59 -5.30
CA GLU A 160 10.45 5.68 -5.04
C GLU A 160 9.95 4.29 -4.65
N HIS A 161 10.85 3.34 -4.38
CA HIS A 161 10.45 1.99 -3.98
C HIS A 161 9.67 1.98 -2.66
N GLY A 162 8.64 1.14 -2.58
CA GLY A 162 7.84 0.93 -1.37
C GLY A 162 6.40 1.43 -1.47
N SER A 163 5.58 1.02 -0.48
CA SER A 163 4.19 1.46 -0.33
C SER A 163 4.12 2.84 0.33
N GLY A 164 3.06 3.59 0.04
CA GLY A 164 2.79 4.88 0.65
C GLY A 164 2.39 4.73 2.12
N ILE A 165 2.92 5.62 2.97
CA ILE A 165 2.71 5.58 4.43
C ILE A 165 1.55 6.49 4.79
N PHE A 166 0.52 5.94 5.42
CA PHE A 166 -0.61 6.71 5.92
C PHE A 166 -0.26 7.45 7.21
N VAL A 167 -0.45 8.77 7.21
CA VAL A 167 -0.27 9.65 8.37
C VAL A 167 -1.40 10.67 8.37
N SER A 168 -2.23 10.65 9.42
CA SER A 168 -3.22 11.69 9.73
C SER A 168 -4.10 12.14 8.55
N GLY A 169 -4.59 11.19 7.75
CA GLY A 169 -5.55 11.49 6.66
C GLY A 169 -4.87 11.64 5.29
N THR A 170 -3.54 11.57 5.26
CA THR A 170 -2.74 11.62 4.04
C THR A 170 -1.97 10.33 3.82
N ILE A 171 -1.68 10.00 2.57
CA ILE A 171 -0.72 8.94 2.22
C ILE A 171 0.52 9.60 1.64
N ASN A 172 1.69 9.18 2.11
CA ASN A 172 2.95 9.84 1.86
C ASN A 172 3.91 8.92 1.12
N TRP A 173 4.48 9.38 0.01
CA TRP A 173 5.53 8.68 -0.73
C TRP A 173 6.79 9.52 -0.77
N LEU A 174 7.94 8.86 -0.63
CA LEU A 174 9.20 9.41 -1.11
C LEU A 174 9.14 9.41 -2.64
N ALA A 175 9.47 10.54 -3.26
CA ALA A 175 9.42 10.71 -4.70
C ALA A 175 10.70 11.38 -5.21
N SER A 176 11.05 11.08 -6.45
CA SER A 176 12.21 11.67 -7.11
C SER A 176 11.88 12.04 -8.56
N LYS A 177 12.69 12.96 -9.10
CA LYS A 177 12.64 13.31 -10.52
C LYS A 177 13.54 12.36 -11.31
N PRO A 178 13.10 11.87 -12.47
CA PRO A 178 13.84 10.86 -13.23
C PRO A 178 15.19 11.36 -13.79
N TRP A 179 15.36 12.66 -14.08
CA TRP A 179 16.46 13.12 -14.95
C TRP A 179 17.32 14.29 -14.45
N ARG A 180 17.02 14.91 -13.29
CA ARG A 180 17.84 16.04 -12.79
C ARG A 180 18.20 15.82 -11.33
N GLY A 181 19.52 15.77 -11.05
CA GLY A 181 20.16 15.72 -9.73
C GLY A 181 19.22 15.26 -8.61
N ARG A 182 19.20 13.94 -8.34
CA ARG A 182 18.28 13.20 -7.46
C ARG A 182 17.82 13.98 -6.23
N SER A 183 16.86 14.88 -6.43
CA SER A 183 16.23 15.61 -5.35
C SER A 183 15.04 14.78 -4.93
N CYS A 184 15.19 14.10 -3.80
CA CYS A 184 14.11 13.36 -3.17
C CYS A 184 13.27 14.32 -2.33
N PHE A 185 11.97 14.15 -2.37
CA PHE A 185 11.04 14.89 -1.53
C PHE A 185 9.83 14.02 -1.21
N ILE A 186 9.06 14.42 -0.20
CA ILE A 186 7.85 13.71 0.16
C ILE A 186 6.68 14.33 -0.60
N ILE A 187 5.86 13.48 -1.20
CA ILE A 187 4.56 13.88 -1.74
C ILE A 187 3.50 13.25 -0.86
N SER A 188 2.61 14.09 -0.36
CA SER A 188 1.44 13.69 0.42
C SER A 188 0.20 13.80 -0.44
N PHE A 189 -0.61 12.74 -0.46
CA PHE A 189 -1.92 12.72 -1.06
C PHE A 189 -2.99 12.77 0.03
N ASP A 190 -3.79 13.82 0.02
CA ASP A 190 -4.92 14.00 0.94
C ASP A 190 -6.09 13.10 0.50
N LEU A 191 -6.52 12.17 1.37
CA LEU A 191 -7.59 11.22 1.04
C LEU A 191 -8.98 11.87 1.00
N GLY A 192 -9.18 12.99 1.68
CA GLY A 192 -10.43 13.74 1.70
C GLY A 192 -10.59 14.58 0.45
N LYS A 193 -9.56 15.34 0.09
CA LYS A 193 -9.54 16.25 -1.07
C LYS A 193 -9.17 15.55 -2.38
N GLU A 194 -8.57 14.37 -2.30
CA GLU A 194 -7.98 13.65 -3.45
C GLU A 194 -6.98 14.53 -4.22
N SER A 195 -6.15 15.27 -3.49
CA SER A 195 -5.18 16.23 -4.03
C SER A 195 -3.79 16.02 -3.44
N TYR A 196 -2.76 16.42 -4.18
CA TYR A 196 -1.38 16.29 -3.74
C TYR A 196 -0.80 17.58 -3.17
N GLN A 197 0.16 17.42 -2.27
CA GLN A 197 1.04 18.49 -1.81
C GLN A 197 2.48 17.99 -1.70
N LYS A 198 3.43 18.90 -1.93
CA LYS A 198 4.85 18.64 -1.68
C LYS A 198 5.15 18.96 -0.23
N VAL A 199 5.68 18.00 0.52
CA VAL A 199 6.21 18.21 1.86
C VAL A 199 7.73 18.37 1.73
N LEU A 200 8.20 19.58 1.98
CA LEU A 200 9.63 19.88 2.00
C LEU A 200 10.24 19.44 3.35
N HIS A 201 11.50 19.03 3.29
CA HIS A 201 12.31 18.50 4.37
C HIS A 201 12.10 19.23 5.72
N LEU A 202 11.85 18.46 6.80
CA LEU A 202 12.02 18.91 8.18
C LEU A 202 13.47 19.35 8.37
N ILE A 203 13.72 20.65 8.61
CA ILE A 203 15.03 21.10 9.09
C ILE A 203 15.27 20.37 10.42
N ILE A 204 16.06 19.31 10.41
CA ILE A 204 16.63 18.79 11.63
C ILE A 204 17.71 19.80 11.98
N GLU A 205 17.35 20.80 12.77
CA GLU A 205 18.35 21.59 13.49
C GLU A 205 19.17 20.58 14.31
N ARG A 206 20.36 20.25 13.82
CA ARG A 206 21.40 19.71 14.68
C ARG A 206 21.68 20.81 15.70
N LYS A 207 21.09 20.71 16.89
CA LYS A 207 21.63 21.42 18.05
C LYS A 207 23.07 20.92 18.21
N MET A 208 24.00 21.86 18.07
CA MET A 208 25.43 21.72 18.37
C MET A 208 25.64 21.22 19.79
#